data_AF-A0A969YQ25-F1
#
_entry.id   AF-A0A969YQ25-F1
#
_cell.length_a   1.000
_cell.length_b   1.000
_cell.length_c   1.000
_cell.angle_alpha   90.00
_cell.angle_beta   90.00
_cell.angle_gamma   90.00
#
_symmetry.space_group_name_H-M   'P 1'
#
loop_
_entity.id
_entity.type
_entity.pdbx_description
1 polymer ?
#
loop_
_entity_poly.entity_id
_entity_poly.type
_entity_poly.pdbx_seq_one_letter_code
_entity_poly.pdbx_strand_id
1 'polypeptide(L)'
;MKRLVKGNIEVESVKMQCMVLVGVVMLVFLSLCPFPFGTCMAAGPQGDPRYELWKAVGEEAAARALTMIMKKTRHAPVRKHLIVLTNAGCAEVRAESTMAALDGLGNVTKASRGSLTLLEIHALPESPLWFAVFDRKSGYCAYLQVDPDEVSRHGQRLGIRPLKLFGICSIERIDAAYLFKNPGKWPMNFGGNTFRIVTIANSVAAGAPAYAVRAF
;
A
#
# COMPACT_ATOMS: atom_id res chain seq x y z
N MET A 1 59.49 -1.67 -64.20
CA MET A 1 59.22 -2.75 -63.21
C MET A 1 60.27 -2.63 -62.11
N LYS A 2 60.01 -2.38 -60.83
CA LYS A 2 58.93 -2.77 -59.91
C LYS A 2 58.52 -1.57 -59.02
N ARG A 3 57.22 -1.30 -58.89
CA ARG A 3 56.63 -0.53 -57.78
C ARG A 3 56.44 -1.50 -56.61
N LEU A 4 56.90 -1.16 -55.41
CA LEU A 4 56.56 -1.87 -54.17
C LEU A 4 56.13 -0.87 -53.09
N VAL A 5 54.81 -0.77 -52.96
CA VAL A 5 53.99 -0.66 -51.74
C VAL A 5 54.77 -0.37 -50.45
N LYS A 6 54.72 0.88 -49.98
CA LYS A 6 55.24 1.31 -48.67
C LYS A 6 54.23 2.22 -47.96
N GLY A 7 52.97 1.77 -47.86
CA GLY A 7 51.87 2.61 -47.33
C GLY A 7 50.90 1.95 -46.34
N ASN A 8 50.92 0.63 -46.14
CA ASN A 8 49.88 -0.05 -45.34
C ASN A 8 50.31 -0.57 -43.96
N ILE A 9 51.61 -0.60 -43.64
CA ILE A 9 52.09 -1.24 -42.39
C ILE A 9 52.13 -0.24 -41.21
N GLU A 10 52.33 1.05 -41.47
CA GLU A 10 52.37 2.07 -40.41
C GLU A 10 51.00 2.38 -39.80
N VAL A 11 49.90 2.22 -40.57
CA VAL A 11 48.55 2.62 -40.12
C VAL A 11 47.94 1.61 -39.14
N GLU A 12 48.28 0.31 -39.23
CA GLU A 12 47.80 -0.70 -38.28
C GLU A 12 48.52 -0.64 -36.93
N SER A 13 49.81 -0.29 -36.92
CA SER A 13 50.60 -0.17 -35.68
C SER A 13 50.08 0.96 -34.76
N VAL A 14 49.68 2.09 -35.34
CA VAL A 14 49.13 3.23 -34.58
C VAL A 14 47.73 2.92 -34.01
N LYS A 15 46.89 2.18 -34.75
CA LYS A 15 45.57 1.76 -34.25
C LYS A 15 45.67 0.79 -33.08
N MET A 16 46.66 -0.10 -33.10
CA MET A 16 46.87 -1.08 -32.03
C MET A 16 47.42 -0.43 -30.75
N GLN A 17 48.25 0.62 -30.86
CA GLN A 17 48.73 1.38 -29.69
C GLN A 17 47.62 2.24 -29.05
N CYS A 18 46.73 2.86 -29.84
CA CYS A 18 45.61 3.63 -29.29
C CYS A 18 44.58 2.74 -28.57
N MET A 19 44.33 1.52 -29.05
CA MET A 19 43.32 0.63 -28.45
C MET A 19 43.76 0.07 -27.08
N VAL A 20 45.06 -0.17 -26.90
CA VAL A 20 45.63 -0.60 -25.60
C VAL A 20 45.62 0.56 -24.60
N LEU A 21 45.90 1.80 -25.04
CA LEU A 21 45.89 2.97 -24.15
C LEU A 21 44.47 3.31 -23.65
N VAL A 22 43.44 3.20 -24.49
CA VAL A 22 42.03 3.41 -24.07
C VAL A 22 41.55 2.31 -23.13
N GLY A 23 41.98 1.06 -23.34
CA GLY A 23 41.62 -0.08 -22.48
C GLY A 23 42.19 0.02 -21.05
N VAL A 24 43.43 0.48 -20.91
CA VAL A 24 44.08 0.61 -19.59
C VAL A 24 43.52 1.80 -18.80
N VAL A 25 43.16 2.91 -19.45
CA VAL A 25 42.55 4.08 -18.79
C VAL A 25 41.14 3.76 -18.26
N MET A 26 40.35 2.96 -18.97
CA MET A 26 39.02 2.52 -18.48
C MET A 26 39.11 1.57 -17.27
N LEU A 27 40.18 0.78 -17.16
CA LEU A 27 40.36 -0.20 -16.07
C LEU A 27 40.86 0.46 -14.78
N VAL A 28 41.60 1.57 -14.87
CA VAL A 28 42.06 2.34 -13.70
C VAL A 28 40.94 3.19 -13.10
N PHE A 29 40.01 3.71 -13.92
CA PHE A 29 38.84 4.46 -13.43
C PHE A 29 37.81 3.62 -12.65
N LEU A 30 37.80 2.30 -12.84
CA LEU A 30 36.97 1.37 -12.06
C LEU A 30 37.54 1.05 -10.66
N SER A 31 38.77 1.49 -10.34
CA SER A 31 39.46 1.13 -9.09
C SER A 31 39.56 2.25 -8.04
N LEU A 32 39.05 3.45 -8.33
CA LEU A 32 39.23 4.64 -7.49
C LEU A 32 37.93 5.39 -7.13
N CYS A 33 36.80 4.68 -7.08
CA CYS A 33 35.65 5.16 -6.30
C CYS A 33 35.64 4.44 -4.95
N PRO A 34 36.17 5.04 -3.87
CA PRO A 34 35.71 4.67 -2.54
C PRO A 34 34.26 5.11 -2.46
N PHE A 35 33.32 4.24 -2.83
CA PHE A 35 31.95 4.38 -2.37
C PHE A 35 32.03 4.33 -0.84
N PRO A 36 31.67 5.39 -0.10
CA PRO A 36 31.23 5.17 1.25
C PRO A 36 29.87 4.47 1.07
N PHE A 37 29.89 3.14 0.95
CA PHE A 37 28.77 2.32 1.39
C PHE A 37 28.72 2.45 2.92
N GLY A 38 28.41 3.66 3.38
CA GLY A 38 27.58 3.83 4.55
C GLY A 38 26.23 3.27 4.18
N THR A 39 26.10 1.94 4.24
CA THR A 39 24.86 1.35 4.71
C THR A 39 24.65 1.88 6.12
N CYS A 40 24.07 3.07 6.23
CA CYS A 40 23.02 3.24 7.21
C CYS A 40 21.94 2.24 6.78
N MET A 41 22.13 0.98 7.19
CA MET A 41 20.99 0.11 7.37
C MET A 41 20.16 0.80 8.45
N ALA A 42 19.26 1.67 8.00
CA ALA A 42 18.04 1.91 8.73
C ALA A 42 17.45 0.52 8.89
N ALA A 43 17.67 -0.08 10.06
CA ALA A 43 17.00 -1.29 10.46
C ALA A 43 15.51 -0.98 10.40
N GLY A 44 14.86 -1.36 9.30
CA GLY A 44 13.43 -1.64 9.34
C GLY A 44 13.22 -2.67 10.46
N PRO A 45 12.07 -2.68 11.14
CA PRO A 45 11.84 -3.57 12.27
C PRO A 45 11.71 -5.01 11.77
N GLN A 46 12.82 -5.64 11.42
CA GLN A 46 12.90 -7.07 11.16
C GLN A 46 12.79 -7.76 12.52
N GLY A 47 11.61 -8.31 12.79
CA GLY A 47 11.40 -9.23 13.91
C GLY A 47 10.66 -8.70 15.14
N ASP A 48 9.97 -7.55 15.10
CA ASP A 48 9.01 -7.21 16.17
C ASP A 48 7.71 -8.02 15.95
N PRO A 49 7.35 -8.97 16.85
CA PRO A 49 6.14 -9.77 16.71
C PRO A 49 4.86 -8.93 16.64
N ARG A 50 4.84 -7.74 17.28
CA ARG A 50 3.69 -6.84 17.25
C ARG A 50 3.56 -6.14 15.91
N TYR A 51 4.68 -5.76 15.29
CA TYR A 51 4.68 -5.20 13.95
C TYR A 51 4.10 -6.21 12.96
N GLU A 52 4.60 -7.45 12.96
CA GLU A 52 4.10 -8.50 12.06
C GLU A 52 2.64 -8.87 12.36
N LEU A 53 2.19 -8.85 13.62
CA LEU A 53 0.78 -9.02 13.98
C LEU A 53 -0.09 -7.94 13.32
N TRP A 54 0.21 -6.67 13.53
CA TRP A 54 -0.62 -5.58 13.03
C TRP A 54 -0.57 -5.47 11.51
N LYS A 55 0.58 -5.75 10.91
CA LYS A 55 0.71 -5.90 9.46
C LYS A 55 -0.19 -7.03 8.94
N ALA A 56 -0.16 -8.22 9.55
CA ALA A 56 -1.03 -9.33 9.16
C ALA A 56 -2.53 -8.99 9.33
N VAL A 57 -2.91 -8.24 10.37
CA VAL A 57 -4.28 -7.74 10.54
C VAL A 57 -4.70 -6.84 9.36
N GLY A 58 -3.82 -5.94 8.93
CA GLY A 58 -4.05 -5.10 7.75
C GLY A 58 -4.17 -5.89 6.44
N GLU A 59 -3.31 -6.90 6.24
CA GLU A 59 -3.36 -7.79 5.08
C GLU A 59 -4.67 -8.57 5.02
N GLU A 60 -5.09 -9.15 6.15
CA GLU A 60 -6.33 -9.91 6.27
C GLU A 60 -7.56 -9.01 6.05
N ALA A 61 -7.57 -7.80 6.62
CA ALA A 61 -8.65 -6.83 6.40
C ALA A 61 -8.82 -6.52 4.92
N ALA A 62 -7.71 -6.23 4.22
CA ALA A 62 -7.72 -6.00 2.79
C ALA A 62 -8.19 -7.23 1.99
N ALA A 63 -7.64 -8.40 2.25
CA ALA A 63 -7.97 -9.64 1.54
C ALA A 63 -9.46 -9.98 1.69
N ARG A 64 -9.99 -9.88 2.91
CA ARG A 64 -11.39 -10.13 3.22
C ARG A 64 -12.31 -9.08 2.57
N ALA A 65 -11.95 -7.80 2.63
CA ALA A 65 -12.73 -6.74 1.97
C ALA A 65 -12.86 -6.96 0.46
N LEU A 66 -11.76 -7.29 -0.21
CA LEU A 66 -11.75 -7.56 -1.66
C LEU A 66 -12.58 -8.79 -2.00
N THR A 67 -12.50 -9.83 -1.15
CA THR A 67 -13.31 -11.04 -1.31
C THR A 67 -14.79 -10.74 -1.15
N MET A 68 -15.18 -9.89 -0.20
CA MET A 68 -16.56 -9.44 -0.01
C MET A 68 -17.07 -8.70 -1.25
N ILE A 69 -16.28 -7.75 -1.77
CA ILE A 69 -16.63 -7.00 -2.99
C ILE A 69 -16.75 -7.96 -4.16
N MET A 70 -15.76 -8.83 -4.38
CA MET A 70 -15.78 -9.82 -5.47
C MET A 70 -17.01 -10.73 -5.41
N LYS A 71 -17.36 -11.23 -4.22
CA LYS A 71 -18.55 -12.07 -4.04
C LYS A 71 -19.83 -11.32 -4.38
N LYS A 72 -19.91 -10.03 -4.01
CA LYS A 72 -21.09 -9.19 -4.24
C LYS A 72 -21.24 -8.76 -5.69
N THR A 73 -20.14 -8.44 -6.37
CA THR A 73 -20.13 -7.92 -7.74
C THR A 73 -19.93 -9.01 -8.80
N ARG A 74 -19.49 -10.20 -8.38
CA ARG A 74 -19.02 -11.31 -9.24
C ARG A 74 -17.80 -10.96 -10.10
N HIS A 75 -17.10 -9.86 -9.79
CA HIS A 75 -15.92 -9.39 -10.51
C HIS A 75 -14.80 -9.03 -9.54
N ALA A 76 -13.56 -9.37 -9.88
CA ALA A 76 -12.41 -8.96 -9.10
C ALA A 76 -12.27 -7.42 -9.11
N PRO A 77 -12.18 -6.75 -7.94
CA PRO A 77 -11.93 -5.31 -7.89
C PRO A 77 -10.58 -4.95 -8.51
N VAL A 78 -10.55 -3.91 -9.34
CA VAL A 78 -9.29 -3.44 -9.94
C VAL A 78 -8.62 -2.44 -8.98
N ARG A 79 -7.35 -2.65 -8.67
CA ARG A 79 -6.59 -1.87 -7.68
C ARG A 79 -6.69 -0.36 -7.87
N LYS A 80 -6.61 0.12 -9.12
CA LYS A 80 -6.73 1.55 -9.47
C LYS A 80 -8.07 2.19 -9.11
N HIS A 81 -9.09 1.40 -8.82
CA HIS A 81 -10.42 1.88 -8.44
C HIS A 81 -10.67 1.83 -6.93
N LEU A 82 -9.70 1.34 -6.16
CA LEU A 82 -9.84 1.23 -4.73
C LEU A 82 -9.53 2.56 -4.04
N ILE A 83 -10.36 2.89 -3.06
CA ILE A 83 -10.11 3.91 -2.05
C ILE A 83 -10.22 3.20 -0.70
N VAL A 84 -9.18 3.30 0.11
CA VAL A 84 -9.04 2.62 1.39
C VAL A 84 -9.04 3.68 2.48
N LEU A 85 -9.93 3.54 3.45
CA LEU A 85 -10.03 4.41 4.62
C LEU A 85 -9.80 3.55 5.86
N THR A 86 -9.10 4.09 6.85
CA THR A 86 -8.88 3.41 8.14
C THR A 86 -8.51 4.43 9.21
N ASN A 87 -8.74 4.11 10.48
CA ASN A 87 -8.17 4.84 11.60
C ASN A 87 -6.89 4.20 12.16
N ALA A 88 -6.31 3.22 11.47
CA ALA A 88 -5.04 2.62 11.85
C ALA A 88 -3.94 3.69 11.98
N GLY A 89 -3.09 3.56 13.00
CA GLY A 89 -2.10 4.57 13.37
C GLY A 89 -2.61 5.63 14.35
N CYS A 90 -3.92 5.86 14.43
CA CYS A 90 -4.55 6.62 15.51
C CYS A 90 -5.17 5.71 16.57
N ALA A 91 -5.93 4.70 16.14
CA ALA A 91 -6.52 3.72 17.05
C ALA A 91 -5.43 2.83 17.67
N GLU A 92 -5.57 2.60 18.97
CA GLU A 92 -4.76 1.67 19.73
C GLU A 92 -5.62 0.51 20.20
N VAL A 93 -5.10 -0.70 20.07
CA VAL A 93 -5.77 -1.88 20.62
C VAL A 93 -4.93 -2.35 21.79
N ARG A 94 -5.47 -2.20 23.00
CA ARG A 94 -4.76 -2.52 24.26
C ARG A 94 -3.43 -1.76 24.41
N ALA A 95 -3.45 -0.46 24.08
CA ALA A 95 -2.28 0.42 24.08
C ALA A 95 -1.17 0.02 23.09
N GLU A 96 -1.47 -0.86 22.12
CA GLU A 96 -0.57 -1.15 21.03
C GLU A 96 -0.90 -0.30 19.80
N SER A 97 0.14 0.26 19.19
CA SER A 97 0.01 0.99 17.94
C SER A 97 -0.40 0.07 16.80
N THR A 98 -1.43 0.46 16.07
CA THR A 98 -1.95 -0.27 14.90
C THR A 98 -1.29 0.18 13.59
N MET A 99 -0.25 1.00 13.65
CA MET A 99 0.38 1.65 12.49
C MET A 99 0.85 0.65 11.43
N ALA A 100 1.35 -0.53 11.82
CA ALA A 100 1.82 -1.54 10.87
C ALA A 100 0.68 -2.14 10.01
N ALA A 101 -0.58 -2.00 10.43
CA ALA A 101 -1.72 -2.40 9.61
C ALA A 101 -1.83 -1.60 8.30
N LEU A 102 -1.28 -0.38 8.27
CA LEU A 102 -1.19 0.43 7.04
C LEU A 102 -0.32 -0.23 5.98
N ASP A 103 0.81 -0.82 6.39
CA ASP A 103 1.72 -1.53 5.49
C ASP A 103 1.04 -2.78 4.93
N GLY A 104 0.33 -3.52 5.78
CA GLY A 104 -0.44 -4.69 5.37
C GLY A 104 -1.55 -4.36 4.38
N LEU A 105 -2.34 -3.32 4.67
CA LEU A 105 -3.36 -2.81 3.74
C LEU A 105 -2.74 -2.42 2.40
N GLY A 106 -1.66 -1.64 2.42
CA GLY A 106 -0.96 -1.18 1.23
C GLY A 106 -0.39 -2.33 0.40
N ASN A 107 0.18 -3.35 1.04
CA ASN A 107 0.75 -4.53 0.39
C ASN A 107 -0.29 -5.26 -0.46
N VAL A 108 -1.49 -5.46 0.09
CA VAL A 108 -2.58 -6.19 -0.56
C VAL A 108 -3.34 -5.32 -1.56
N THR A 109 -3.72 -4.10 -1.18
CA THR A 109 -4.57 -3.22 -2.00
C THR A 109 -3.81 -2.44 -3.07
N LYS A 110 -2.50 -2.28 -2.89
CA LYS A 110 -1.65 -1.31 -3.60
C LYS A 110 -2.08 0.14 -3.40
N ALA A 111 -2.96 0.40 -2.42
CA ALA A 111 -3.32 1.75 -2.03
C ALA A 111 -2.17 2.40 -1.24
N SER A 112 -2.01 3.71 -1.38
CA SER A 112 -0.96 4.43 -0.68
C SER A 112 -1.36 5.88 -0.41
N ARG A 113 -0.75 6.48 0.61
CA ARG A 113 -0.90 7.92 0.92
C ARG A 113 -0.53 8.79 -0.28
N GLY A 114 0.56 8.43 -0.98
CA GLY A 114 1.10 9.18 -2.11
C GLY A 114 0.18 9.21 -3.33
N SER A 115 -0.59 8.14 -3.56
CA SER A 115 -1.58 8.08 -4.65
C SER A 115 -2.97 8.58 -4.25
N LEU A 116 -3.14 9.07 -3.01
CA LEU A 116 -4.42 9.48 -2.43
C LEU A 116 -5.49 8.37 -2.47
N THR A 117 -5.06 7.11 -2.36
CA THR A 117 -5.96 5.94 -2.35
C THR A 117 -5.97 5.22 -1.00
N LEU A 118 -5.04 5.52 -0.10
CA LEU A 118 -5.07 5.13 1.31
C LEU A 118 -5.14 6.39 2.16
N LEU A 119 -6.20 6.54 2.93
CA LEU A 119 -6.43 7.68 3.80
C LEU A 119 -6.58 7.21 5.25
N GLU A 120 -5.79 7.80 6.11
CA GLU A 120 -5.92 7.66 7.55
C GLU A 120 -6.88 8.72 8.06
N ILE A 121 -7.88 8.26 8.78
CA ILE A 121 -8.92 9.11 9.34
C ILE A 121 -8.63 9.25 10.82
N HIS A 122 -8.47 10.49 11.28
CA HIS A 122 -8.09 10.76 12.66
C HIS A 122 -9.12 10.21 13.65
N ALA A 123 -8.70 9.62 14.74
CA ALA A 123 -9.59 9.07 15.75
C ALA A 123 -8.96 9.16 17.14
N LEU A 124 -9.80 9.05 18.17
CA LEU A 124 -9.30 8.90 19.54
C LEU A 124 -8.60 7.54 19.68
N PRO A 125 -7.51 7.43 20.48
CA PRO A 125 -6.79 6.17 20.67
C PRO A 125 -7.66 4.98 21.05
N GLU A 126 -8.66 5.19 21.89
CA GLU A 126 -9.61 4.16 22.36
C GLU A 126 -10.68 3.77 21.33
N SER A 127 -10.70 4.42 20.16
CA SER A 127 -11.67 4.09 19.11
C SER A 127 -11.44 2.68 18.56
N PRO A 128 -12.51 1.92 18.25
CA PRO A 128 -12.35 0.62 17.61
C PRO A 128 -11.53 0.73 16.31
N LEU A 129 -10.56 -0.16 16.11
CA LEU A 129 -9.81 -0.24 14.86
C LEU A 129 -10.72 -0.73 13.74
N TRP A 130 -10.75 -0.01 12.62
CA TRP A 130 -11.58 -0.36 11.46
C TRP A 130 -10.90 -0.08 10.13
N PHE A 131 -11.42 -0.73 9.10
CA PHE A 131 -10.95 -0.67 7.72
C PHE A 131 -12.16 -0.58 6.78
N ALA A 132 -12.08 0.29 5.79
CA ALA A 132 -13.07 0.40 4.73
C ALA A 132 -12.38 0.38 3.37
N VAL A 133 -12.79 -0.52 2.47
CA VAL A 133 -12.30 -0.59 1.09
C VAL A 133 -13.46 -0.33 0.17
N PHE A 134 -13.41 0.79 -0.55
CA PHE A 134 -14.40 1.21 -1.52
C PHE A 134 -13.89 0.97 -2.94
N ASP A 135 -14.62 0.20 -3.74
CA ASP A 135 -14.40 0.09 -5.17
C ASP A 135 -15.30 1.08 -5.92
N ARG A 136 -14.73 2.22 -6.32
CA ARG A 136 -15.49 3.29 -6.99
C ARG A 136 -16.08 2.88 -8.33
N LYS A 137 -15.62 1.78 -8.93
CA LYS A 137 -16.18 1.26 -10.19
C LYS A 137 -17.52 0.54 -9.96
N SER A 138 -17.59 -0.30 -8.93
CA SER A 138 -18.82 -1.04 -8.61
C SER A 138 -19.75 -0.29 -7.67
N GLY A 139 -19.24 0.71 -6.95
CA GLY A 139 -19.97 1.47 -5.95
C GLY A 139 -20.07 0.76 -4.59
N TYR A 140 -19.47 -0.43 -4.43
CA TYR A 140 -19.50 -1.16 -3.17
C TYR A 140 -18.32 -0.82 -2.26
N CYS A 141 -18.62 -0.68 -0.97
CA CYS A 141 -17.66 -0.54 0.10
C CYS A 141 -17.80 -1.70 1.08
N ALA A 142 -16.69 -2.40 1.32
CA ALA A 142 -16.58 -3.38 2.39
C ALA A 142 -15.99 -2.71 3.62
N TYR A 143 -16.65 -2.87 4.77
CA TYR A 143 -16.25 -2.35 6.07
C TYR A 143 -15.96 -3.51 7.02
N LEU A 144 -14.85 -3.43 7.73
CA LEU A 144 -14.44 -4.39 8.74
C LEU A 144 -14.02 -3.64 10.01
N GLN A 145 -14.57 -4.03 11.16
CA GLN A 145 -14.15 -3.54 12.47
C GLN A 145 -13.54 -4.69 13.26
N VAL A 146 -12.35 -4.47 13.80
CA VAL A 146 -11.62 -5.46 14.59
C VAL A 146 -12.32 -5.67 15.93
N ASP A 147 -12.41 -6.94 16.34
CA ASP A 147 -12.77 -7.31 17.70
C ASP A 147 -11.49 -7.38 18.56
N PRO A 148 -11.31 -6.48 19.54
CA PRO A 148 -10.09 -6.42 20.35
C PRO A 148 -9.87 -7.71 21.18
N ASP A 149 -10.92 -8.46 21.51
CA ASP A 149 -10.81 -9.70 22.28
C ASP A 149 -10.38 -10.89 21.43
N GLU A 150 -10.67 -10.85 20.13
CA GLU A 150 -10.25 -11.88 19.17
C GLU A 150 -8.78 -11.72 18.76
N VAL A 151 -8.28 -10.48 18.66
CA VAL A 151 -6.84 -10.19 18.47
C VAL A 151 -6.03 -10.82 19.59
N SER A 152 -6.52 -10.73 20.83
CA SER A 152 -5.79 -11.15 22.03
C SER A 152 -5.68 -12.67 22.16
N ARG A 153 -6.72 -13.39 21.72
CA ARG A 153 -6.74 -14.86 21.72
C ARG A 153 -5.83 -15.48 20.66
N HIS A 154 -5.54 -14.73 19.59
CA HIS A 154 -4.76 -15.23 18.45
C HIS A 154 -3.37 -14.60 18.35
N GLY A 155 -3.13 -13.41 18.89
CA GLY A 155 -1.89 -12.64 18.75
C GLY A 155 -0.65 -13.27 19.38
N GLN A 156 -0.81 -14.29 20.23
CA GLN A 156 0.33 -15.06 20.78
C GLN A 156 0.78 -16.23 19.87
N ARG A 157 0.02 -16.55 18.82
CA ARG A 157 0.40 -17.55 17.82
C ARG A 157 0.34 -16.88 16.45
N LEU A 158 1.45 -16.87 15.71
CA LEU A 158 1.58 -16.39 14.32
C LEU A 158 0.60 -17.02 13.29
N GLY A 159 -0.43 -17.74 13.73
CA GLY A 159 -1.57 -18.21 12.93
C GLY A 159 -2.86 -17.56 13.40
N ILE A 160 -3.10 -16.31 13.00
CA ILE A 160 -4.43 -15.70 13.09
C ILE A 160 -5.39 -16.60 12.30
N ARG A 161 -6.43 -17.13 12.94
CA ARG A 161 -7.53 -17.75 12.20
C ARG A 161 -8.37 -16.62 11.57
N PRO A 162 -8.38 -16.46 10.24
CA PRO A 162 -8.98 -15.30 9.55
C PRO A 162 -10.45 -15.02 9.89
N LEU A 163 -11.17 -16.08 10.30
CA LEU A 163 -12.63 -16.07 10.38
C LEU A 163 -13.19 -15.21 11.53
N LYS A 164 -12.47 -15.06 12.65
CA LYS A 164 -13.00 -14.39 13.86
C LYS A 164 -12.39 -13.02 14.21
N LEU A 165 -11.45 -12.51 13.42
CA LEU A 165 -10.75 -11.25 13.74
C LEU A 165 -11.65 -10.00 13.79
N PHE A 166 -12.76 -10.00 13.05
CA PHE A 166 -13.61 -8.83 12.88
C PHE A 166 -14.98 -9.04 13.50
N GLY A 167 -15.34 -8.18 14.47
CA GLY A 167 -16.65 -8.18 15.10
C GLY A 167 -17.75 -7.60 14.20
N ILE A 168 -17.40 -6.71 13.27
CA ILE A 168 -18.31 -6.21 12.24
C ILE A 168 -17.70 -6.48 10.86
N CYS A 169 -18.51 -7.05 9.98
CA CYS A 169 -18.22 -7.18 8.55
C CYS A 169 -19.47 -6.76 7.79
N SER A 170 -19.37 -5.67 7.03
CA SER A 170 -20.48 -5.13 6.25
C SER A 170 -20.04 -4.86 4.82
N ILE A 171 -20.97 -4.98 3.87
CA ILE A 171 -20.75 -4.59 2.48
C ILE A 171 -21.98 -3.86 1.96
N GLU A 172 -21.79 -2.60 1.61
CA GLU A 172 -22.87 -1.70 1.22
C GLU A 172 -22.51 -0.94 -0.04
N ARG A 173 -23.53 -0.54 -0.80
CA ARG A 173 -23.34 0.28 -1.98
C ARG A 173 -23.40 1.76 -1.58
N ILE A 174 -22.31 2.48 -1.77
CA ILE A 174 -22.12 3.84 -1.22
C ILE A 174 -21.91 4.92 -2.27
N ASP A 175 -21.92 4.60 -3.56
CA ASP A 175 -21.76 5.64 -4.59
C ASP A 175 -22.88 6.67 -4.49
N ALA A 176 -22.52 7.95 -4.56
CA ALA A 176 -23.43 9.07 -4.32
C ALA A 176 -24.70 9.00 -5.19
N ALA A 177 -24.55 8.65 -6.48
CA ALA A 177 -25.68 8.54 -7.40
C ALA A 177 -26.69 7.46 -6.97
N TYR A 178 -26.23 6.32 -6.46
CA TYR A 178 -27.09 5.30 -5.87
C TYR A 178 -27.79 5.80 -4.61
N LEU A 179 -27.07 6.45 -3.70
CA LEU A 179 -27.63 6.90 -2.42
C LEU A 179 -28.69 7.99 -2.59
N PHE A 180 -28.48 8.97 -3.48
CA PHE A 180 -29.50 9.99 -3.77
C PHE A 180 -30.79 9.38 -4.32
N LYS A 181 -30.71 8.27 -5.05
CA LYS A 181 -31.88 7.54 -5.57
C LYS A 181 -32.50 6.60 -4.54
N ASN A 182 -31.81 6.30 -3.45
CA ASN A 182 -32.21 5.28 -2.47
C ASN A 182 -32.03 5.79 -1.02
N PRO A 183 -32.71 6.88 -0.60
CA PRO A 183 -32.49 7.50 0.71
C PRO A 183 -32.77 6.56 1.88
N GLY A 184 -33.67 5.58 1.72
CA GLY A 184 -33.98 4.58 2.76
C GLY A 184 -32.89 3.53 3.02
N LYS A 185 -31.75 3.58 2.31
CA LYS A 185 -30.58 2.72 2.57
C LYS A 185 -29.66 3.29 3.65
N TRP A 186 -29.98 4.46 4.19
CA TRP A 186 -29.24 5.11 5.25
C TRP A 186 -29.92 4.93 6.63
N PRO A 187 -29.16 4.73 7.73
CA PRO A 187 -27.71 4.54 7.79
C PRO A 187 -27.29 3.08 7.55
N MET A 188 -26.09 2.91 7.00
CA MET A 188 -25.43 1.61 6.86
C MET A 188 -24.79 1.16 8.17
N ASN A 189 -24.55 -0.15 8.32
CA ASN A 189 -23.86 -0.70 9.48
C ASN A 189 -22.33 -0.59 9.33
N PHE A 190 -21.78 0.60 9.55
CA PHE A 190 -20.32 0.86 9.59
C PHE A 190 -19.80 1.23 10.98
N GLY A 191 -20.36 0.63 12.05
CA GLY A 191 -19.89 0.87 13.42
C GLY A 191 -19.91 2.34 13.82
N GLY A 192 -20.91 3.11 13.36
CA GLY A 192 -21.01 4.55 13.59
C GLY A 192 -20.19 5.43 12.63
N ASN A 193 -19.37 4.86 11.74
CA ASN A 193 -18.53 5.60 10.81
C ASN A 193 -19.20 5.94 9.47
N THR A 194 -20.51 5.73 9.34
CA THR A 194 -21.25 5.84 8.07
C THR A 194 -21.06 7.18 7.39
N PHE A 195 -21.25 8.29 8.11
CA PHE A 195 -21.07 9.62 7.55
C PHE A 195 -19.64 9.86 7.05
N ARG A 196 -18.65 9.47 7.85
CA ARG A 196 -17.22 9.69 7.55
C ARG A 196 -16.80 8.92 6.31
N ILE A 197 -17.11 7.62 6.28
CA ILE A 197 -16.74 6.73 5.18
C ILE A 197 -17.41 7.16 3.88
N VAL A 198 -18.75 7.36 3.91
CA VAL A 198 -19.49 7.68 2.68
C VAL A 198 -19.07 9.03 2.12
N THR A 199 -18.92 10.05 2.97
CA THR A 199 -18.54 11.39 2.52
C THR A 199 -17.13 11.39 1.94
N ILE A 200 -16.14 10.92 2.70
CA ILE A 200 -14.73 10.97 2.29
C ILE A 200 -14.50 10.11 1.05
N ALA A 201 -15.03 8.88 1.00
CA ALA A 201 -14.84 7.99 -0.14
C ALA A 201 -15.41 8.59 -1.44
N ASN A 202 -16.60 9.19 -1.38
CA ASN A 202 -17.20 9.83 -2.55
C ASN A 202 -16.48 11.14 -2.94
N SER A 203 -16.03 11.94 -1.97
CA SER A 203 -15.21 13.13 -2.25
C SER A 203 -13.92 12.77 -2.98
N VAL A 204 -13.19 11.75 -2.52
CA VAL A 204 -11.98 11.26 -3.21
C VAL A 204 -12.33 10.71 -4.58
N ALA A 205 -13.41 9.93 -4.72
CA ALA A 205 -13.84 9.39 -6.01
C ALA A 205 -14.21 10.48 -7.01
N ALA A 206 -14.75 11.61 -6.54
CA ALA A 206 -15.08 12.79 -7.34
C ALA A 206 -13.88 13.69 -7.66
N GLY A 207 -12.68 13.37 -7.16
CA GLY A 207 -11.46 14.12 -7.44
C GLY A 207 -11.22 15.31 -6.50
N ALA A 208 -11.72 15.25 -5.26
CA ALA A 208 -11.41 16.25 -4.25
C ALA A 208 -9.88 16.41 -4.07
N PRO A 209 -9.38 17.64 -3.88
CA PRO A 209 -7.96 17.88 -3.78
C PRO A 209 -7.38 17.31 -2.49
N ALA A 210 -6.13 16.83 -2.55
CA ALA A 210 -5.48 16.14 -1.43
C ALA A 210 -5.46 16.96 -0.13
N TYR A 211 -5.29 18.28 -0.21
CA TYR A 211 -5.27 19.15 0.97
C TYR A 211 -6.62 19.17 1.71
N ALA A 212 -7.74 19.03 0.98
CA ALA A 212 -9.07 19.05 1.59
C ALA A 212 -9.38 17.70 2.24
N VAL A 213 -9.00 16.60 1.59
CA VAL A 213 -9.31 15.25 2.11
C VAL A 213 -8.41 14.86 3.29
N ARG A 214 -7.18 15.38 3.35
CA ARG A 214 -6.26 15.12 4.46
C ARG A 214 -6.55 15.94 5.73
N ALA A 215 -7.57 16.79 5.72
CA ALA A 215 -7.95 17.61 6.86
C ALA A 215 -8.95 16.92 7.82
N PHE A 216 -9.42 15.71 7.48
CA PHE A 216 -10.37 14.91 8.27
C PHE A 216 -9.66 13.92 9.20
#